data_AF-A0A077WU33-F1
#
_entry.id   AF-A0A077WU33-F1
#
_cell.length_a   1.000
_cell.length_b   1.000
_cell.length_c   1.000
_cell.angle_alpha   90.00
_cell.angle_beta   90.00
_cell.angle_gamma   90.00
#
_symmetry.space_group_name_H-M   'P 1'
#
loop_
_entity.id
_entity.type
_entity.pdbx_description
1 polymer ?
#
loop_
_entity_poly.entity_id
_entity_poly.type
_entity_poly.pdbx_seq_one_letter_code
_entity_poly.pdbx_strand_id
1 'polypeptide(L)'
;MASDENVPLMGSKPKHWSNVKKRTMFTRTVIALALLFGVAGGVAWFTKSSSTPTGPSEPDFSSLHGFCADIKAIQPSEYIERHTRLAETLPEGSALVMEPGPTMLYYTNIEWSLSERPFLVVLQRPNNSSDITTTVVTPMFEATRAAEAIQEAKLPKEISVKVVEWIEHGSPYETAAELLQDASHVFVEPGVRLFVYDGLADILSLQHGVVTTMASRALQTLRMVKSPAEIAIMRCANRATVAAAKQVRHHVKPGMTEADIATLVTKALTTAGLTKTWVLALVDENAAFPHGEPGATKRVTDHSTVLIDSGGELLGYQSDVTRTFFIDNGDRNSHNQTIVDAWYLVKNAQKAVLLDAHAGSTCAQVDLAARHVIDQAGYGRYFTHRLGHGIGEEMHEEPYMNQGNTHIKLQPGMTFSVEPGIYITHEFGVRLEDIVVVAEDGSLELLTDGLADNPWTL
;
A
#
# COMPACT_ATOMS: atom_id res chain seq x y z
N MET A 1 -18.39 -51.72 62.45
CA MET A 1 -18.74 -53.11 62.11
C MET A 1 -18.99 -53.11 60.61
N ALA A 2 -17.97 -53.38 59.79
CA ALA A 2 -17.64 -54.71 59.22
C ALA A 2 -18.84 -55.25 58.41
N SER A 3 -18.77 -55.61 57.13
CA SER A 3 -17.70 -56.20 56.30
C SER A 3 -18.05 -55.99 54.81
N ASP A 4 -17.09 -55.60 53.96
CA ASP A 4 -16.39 -56.47 52.98
C ASP A 4 -17.16 -57.68 52.43
N GLU A 5 -17.40 -57.68 51.11
CA GLU A 5 -17.22 -58.88 50.27
C GLU A 5 -16.89 -58.54 48.80
N ASN A 6 -15.99 -59.35 48.23
CA ASN A 6 -15.24 -59.19 46.99
C ASN A 6 -16.03 -59.42 45.69
N VAL A 7 -15.59 -58.76 44.59
CA VAL A 7 -15.71 -59.28 43.19
C VAL A 7 -14.45 -58.90 42.38
N PRO A 8 -13.90 -59.77 41.49
CA PRO A 8 -12.50 -59.75 41.08
C PRO A 8 -12.15 -59.03 39.74
N LEU A 9 -10.84 -58.86 39.55
CA LEU A 9 -10.08 -58.34 38.39
C LEU A 9 -10.26 -59.13 37.07
N MET A 10 -10.35 -58.43 35.92
CA MET A 10 -9.45 -58.58 34.73
C MET A 10 -9.96 -57.87 33.46
N GLY A 11 -9.04 -57.16 32.77
CA GLY A 11 -8.95 -56.99 31.30
C GLY A 11 -9.97 -56.04 30.64
N SER A 12 -9.67 -55.19 29.65
CA SER A 12 -8.52 -54.99 28.78
C SER A 12 -8.69 -53.64 28.06
N LYS A 13 -7.61 -52.88 27.83
CA LYS A 13 -7.62 -51.66 26.98
C LYS A 13 -7.43 -52.06 25.51
N PRO A 14 -8.18 -51.49 24.54
CA PRO A 14 -8.01 -51.83 23.13
C PRO A 14 -6.73 -51.21 22.55
N LYS A 15 -5.77 -52.07 22.18
CA LYS A 15 -4.59 -51.75 21.36
C LYS A 15 -5.01 -51.64 19.89
N HIS A 16 -5.19 -50.44 19.35
CA HIS A 16 -5.27 -50.27 17.89
C HIS A 16 -4.38 -49.18 17.28
N TRP A 17 -3.57 -48.47 18.07
CA TRP A 17 -2.77 -47.33 17.59
C TRP A 17 -1.23 -47.54 17.60
N SER A 18 -0.73 -48.75 17.82
CA SER A 18 0.73 -49.02 17.88
C SER A 18 1.34 -49.76 16.68
N ASN A 19 0.53 -50.19 15.69
CA ASN A 19 1.03 -51.01 14.57
C ASN A 19 1.24 -50.26 13.25
N VAL A 20 0.86 -48.98 13.14
CA VAL A 20 1.04 -48.19 11.91
C VAL A 20 2.44 -47.54 11.84
N LYS A 21 3.13 -47.32 12.97
CA LYS A 21 4.45 -46.64 12.99
C LYS A 21 5.66 -47.55 12.73
N LYS A 22 5.53 -48.88 12.71
CA LYS A 22 6.66 -49.80 12.45
C LYS A 22 6.81 -50.27 11.00
N ARG A 23 5.77 -50.12 10.16
CA ARG A 23 5.80 -50.56 8.75
C ARG A 23 6.26 -49.50 7.76
N THR A 24 6.33 -48.22 8.14
CA THR A 24 6.76 -47.11 7.28
C THR A 24 8.24 -46.73 7.43
N MET A 25 8.94 -47.22 8.47
CA MET A 25 10.38 -46.99 8.66
C MET A 25 11.28 -48.03 7.96
N PHE A 26 10.77 -49.23 7.66
CA PHE A 26 11.60 -50.28 7.04
C PHE A 26 11.71 -50.14 5.50
N THR A 27 10.76 -49.47 4.86
CA THR A 27 10.74 -49.25 3.41
C THR A 27 11.55 -48.03 2.95
N ARG A 28 12.01 -47.17 3.87
CA ARG A 28 12.84 -45.98 3.54
C ARG A 28 14.35 -46.23 3.55
N THR A 29 14.81 -47.34 4.14
CA THR A 29 16.26 -47.64 4.24
C THR A 29 16.78 -48.48 3.07
N VAL A 30 15.91 -49.14 2.29
CA VAL A 30 16.32 -50.00 1.16
C VAL A 30 16.45 -49.22 -0.17
N ILE A 31 15.80 -48.05 -0.30
CA ILE A 31 15.89 -47.22 -1.52
C ILE A 31 17.11 -46.28 -1.49
N ALA A 32 17.67 -45.98 -0.32
CA ALA A 32 18.83 -45.09 -0.17
C ALA A 32 20.19 -45.72 -0.56
N LEU A 33 20.26 -47.04 -0.77
CA LEU A 33 21.52 -47.74 -1.10
C LEU A 33 21.67 -48.12 -2.58
N ALA A 34 20.63 -47.94 -3.41
CA ALA A 34 20.69 -48.24 -4.85
C ALA A 34 21.03 -47.02 -5.74
N LEU A 35 21.04 -45.80 -5.20
CA LEU A 35 21.39 -44.58 -5.95
C LEU A 35 22.85 -44.12 -5.74
N LEU A 36 23.60 -44.79 -4.86
CA LEU A 36 25.01 -44.46 -4.56
C LEU A 36 26.05 -45.26 -5.38
N PHE A 37 25.63 -46.12 -6.32
CA PHE A 37 26.52 -46.88 -7.20
C PHE A 37 26.34 -46.60 -8.70
N GLY A 38 25.70 -45.48 -9.06
CA GLY A 38 25.53 -45.04 -10.46
C GLY A 38 26.42 -43.87 -10.90
N VAL A 39 27.38 -43.42 -10.07
CA VAL A 39 28.25 -42.27 -10.37
C VAL A 39 29.71 -42.64 -10.13
N ALA A 40 30.23 -43.58 -10.90
CA ALA A 40 31.67 -43.85 -10.98
C ALA A 40 31.99 -44.49 -12.34
N GLY A 41 31.97 -43.68 -13.41
CA GLY A 41 32.37 -44.15 -14.74
C GLY A 41 31.94 -43.19 -15.84
N GLY A 42 32.68 -42.10 -16.03
CA GLY A 42 32.41 -41.19 -17.15
C GLY A 42 33.05 -39.81 -17.04
N VAL A 43 34.30 -39.70 -16.59
CA VAL A 43 35.10 -38.49 -16.83
C VAL A 43 36.13 -38.84 -17.88
N ALA A 44 35.93 -38.37 -19.11
CA ALA A 44 36.95 -37.91 -20.06
C ALA A 44 36.41 -37.95 -21.50
N TRP A 45 35.92 -36.82 -21.98
CA TRP A 45 36.16 -36.23 -23.32
C TRP A 45 34.98 -35.34 -23.73
N PHE A 46 35.18 -34.03 -23.63
CA PHE A 46 34.80 -32.98 -24.59
C PHE A 46 34.89 -31.62 -23.86
N THR A 47 36.11 -31.21 -23.54
CA THR A 47 36.42 -29.80 -23.31
C THR A 47 36.53 -29.13 -24.69
N LYS A 48 35.38 -28.76 -25.26
CA LYS A 48 35.35 -27.71 -26.28
C LYS A 48 34.68 -26.51 -25.64
N SER A 49 35.51 -25.55 -25.27
CA SER A 49 35.12 -24.17 -24.96
C SER A 49 34.21 -23.67 -26.09
N SER A 50 32.91 -23.69 -25.83
CA SER A 50 31.95 -22.86 -26.54
C SER A 50 31.76 -21.65 -25.65
N SER A 51 32.44 -20.56 -25.98
CA SER A 51 32.02 -19.24 -25.54
C SER A 51 30.63 -19.04 -26.13
N THR A 52 29.59 -19.30 -25.35
CA THR A 52 28.27 -18.74 -25.61
C THR A 52 28.46 -17.25 -25.80
N PRO A 53 27.89 -16.63 -26.85
CA PRO A 53 27.82 -15.18 -26.89
C PRO A 53 27.07 -14.80 -25.62
N THR A 54 27.72 -14.05 -24.74
CA THR A 54 27.01 -13.38 -23.64
C THR A 54 25.90 -12.61 -24.32
N GLY A 55 24.66 -13.02 -24.11
CA GLY A 55 23.50 -12.19 -24.45
C GLY A 55 23.70 -10.78 -23.86
N PRO A 56 22.93 -9.77 -24.30
CA PRO A 56 23.01 -8.45 -23.68
C PRO A 56 22.94 -8.63 -22.16
N SER A 57 23.97 -8.15 -21.45
CA SER A 57 24.04 -8.25 -20.00
C SER A 57 22.74 -7.73 -19.42
N GLU A 58 22.12 -8.48 -18.50
CA GLU A 58 20.93 -8.00 -17.81
C GLU A 58 21.18 -6.59 -17.25
N PRO A 59 20.18 -5.69 -17.30
CA PRO A 59 20.27 -4.39 -16.64
C PRO A 59 20.70 -4.54 -15.17
N ASP A 60 21.73 -3.78 -14.81
CA ASP A 60 22.31 -3.74 -13.48
C ASP A 60 21.76 -2.53 -12.71
N PHE A 61 20.96 -2.82 -11.68
CA PHE A 61 20.37 -1.83 -10.79
C PHE A 61 21.02 -1.82 -9.40
N SER A 62 22.18 -2.46 -9.23
CA SER A 62 22.84 -2.66 -7.92
C SER A 62 23.13 -1.37 -7.15
N SER A 63 23.23 -0.24 -7.83
CA SER A 63 23.38 1.08 -7.19
C SER A 63 22.14 1.55 -6.43
N LEU A 64 20.98 0.90 -6.60
CA LEU A 64 19.77 1.13 -5.80
C LEU A 64 19.76 0.30 -4.50
N HIS A 65 20.65 -0.69 -4.32
CA HIS A 65 20.65 -1.50 -3.11
C HIS A 65 20.83 -0.66 -1.85
N GLY A 66 19.93 -0.86 -0.89
CA GLY A 66 19.99 -0.15 0.39
C GLY A 66 19.63 1.33 0.30
N PHE A 67 18.93 1.77 -0.76
CA PHE A 67 18.55 3.18 -0.95
C PHE A 67 17.88 3.79 0.30
N CYS A 68 17.00 3.02 0.95
CA CYS A 68 16.30 3.42 2.17
C CYS A 68 16.78 2.70 3.45
N ALA A 69 18.02 2.18 3.47
CA ALA A 69 18.52 1.38 4.59
C ALA A 69 18.55 2.13 5.94
N ASP A 70 18.69 3.45 5.91
CA ASP A 70 18.74 4.29 7.13
C ASP A 70 17.35 4.72 7.64
N ILE A 71 16.29 4.44 6.87
CA ILE A 71 14.92 4.80 7.25
C ILE A 71 14.40 3.83 8.30
N LYS A 72 13.85 4.39 9.38
CA LYS A 72 13.28 3.61 10.48
C LYS A 72 11.79 3.46 10.32
N ALA A 73 11.27 2.30 10.73
CA ALA A 73 9.84 2.10 10.93
C ALA A 73 9.28 3.08 11.98
N ILE A 74 7.97 3.26 11.94
CA ILE A 74 7.22 3.99 12.97
C ILE A 74 7.56 3.43 14.35
N GLN A 75 7.96 4.31 15.26
CA GLN A 75 8.41 3.90 16.59
C GLN A 75 7.19 3.62 17.49
N PRO A 76 7.28 2.66 18.44
CA PRO A 76 6.15 2.29 19.30
C PRO A 76 5.46 3.47 20.00
N SER A 77 6.20 4.50 20.40
CA SER A 77 5.66 5.70 21.05
C SER A 77 4.68 6.48 20.17
N GLU A 78 4.81 6.43 18.85
CA GLU A 78 3.95 7.16 17.93
C GLU A 78 2.50 6.61 17.93
N TYR A 79 2.31 5.31 18.23
CA TYR A 79 0.97 4.74 18.37
C TYR A 79 0.21 5.33 19.57
N ILE A 80 0.91 5.75 20.63
CA ILE A 80 0.31 6.48 21.77
C ILE A 80 -0.22 7.83 21.29
N GLU A 81 0.55 8.55 20.47
CA GLU A 81 0.12 9.83 19.91
C GLU A 81 -1.08 9.65 18.97
N ARG A 82 -1.11 8.59 18.15
CA ARG A 82 -2.25 8.25 17.30
C ARG A 82 -3.51 7.98 18.13
N HIS A 83 -3.39 7.22 19.22
CA HIS A 83 -4.51 6.98 20.15
C HIS A 83 -4.95 8.24 20.87
N THR A 84 -4.01 9.12 21.24
CA THR A 84 -4.31 10.43 21.85
C THR A 84 -5.12 11.31 20.90
N ARG A 85 -4.69 11.44 19.64
CA ARG A 85 -5.43 12.18 18.60
C ARG A 85 -6.82 11.58 18.34
N LEU A 86 -6.92 10.24 18.35
CA LEU A 86 -8.20 9.56 18.25
C LEU A 86 -9.09 9.90 19.45
N ALA A 87 -8.59 9.86 20.68
CA ALA A 87 -9.37 10.18 21.87
C ALA A 87 -9.87 11.62 21.88
N GLU A 88 -9.12 12.58 21.33
CA GLU A 88 -9.56 13.97 21.19
C GLU A 88 -10.74 14.13 20.23
N THR A 89 -10.88 13.23 19.25
CA THR A 89 -11.90 13.31 18.19
C THR A 89 -13.07 12.36 18.42
N LEU A 90 -12.81 11.17 18.96
CA LEU A 90 -13.79 10.15 19.26
C LEU A 90 -14.58 10.58 20.51
N PRO A 91 -15.92 10.75 20.43
CA PRO A 91 -16.72 11.12 21.58
C PRO A 91 -16.53 10.17 22.77
N GLU A 92 -16.62 10.72 23.97
CA GLU A 92 -16.61 9.93 25.19
C GLU A 92 -17.81 8.95 25.22
N GLY A 93 -17.57 7.72 25.67
CA GLY A 93 -18.57 6.65 25.65
C GLY A 93 -18.82 6.06 24.25
N SER A 94 -17.97 6.34 23.25
CA SER A 94 -18.12 5.80 21.89
C SER A 94 -16.99 4.85 21.48
N ALA A 95 -17.20 4.16 20.36
CA ALA A 95 -16.25 3.21 19.80
C ALA A 95 -16.03 3.44 18.31
N LEU A 96 -14.83 3.11 17.83
CA LEU A 96 -14.51 2.96 16.40
C LEU A 96 -14.22 1.47 16.12
N VAL A 97 -14.97 0.89 15.19
CA VAL A 97 -14.83 -0.50 14.75
C VAL A 97 -14.26 -0.52 13.33
N MET A 98 -13.27 -1.36 13.11
CA MET A 98 -12.58 -1.50 11.81
C MET A 98 -12.23 -2.96 11.52
N GLU A 99 -12.10 -3.27 10.23
CA GLU A 99 -11.56 -4.52 9.73
C GLU A 99 -10.07 -4.38 9.36
N PRO A 100 -9.36 -5.49 9.06
CA PRO A 100 -8.03 -5.45 8.50
C PRO A 100 -7.93 -4.51 7.31
N GLY A 101 -7.09 -3.49 7.46
CA GLY A 101 -6.91 -2.45 6.50
C GLY A 101 -6.00 -1.33 7.04
N PRO A 102 -5.81 -0.27 6.25
CA PRO A 102 -4.88 0.81 6.56
C PRO A 102 -5.21 1.52 7.87
N THR A 103 -6.49 1.85 8.11
CA THR A 103 -6.89 2.45 9.41
C THR A 103 -6.56 1.56 10.60
N MET A 104 -6.69 0.23 10.47
CA MET A 104 -6.29 -0.72 11.51
C MET A 104 -4.77 -0.73 11.73
N LEU A 105 -4.01 -0.79 10.64
CA LEU A 105 -2.55 -0.75 10.68
C LEU A 105 -2.07 0.55 11.34
N TYR A 106 -2.65 1.69 10.95
CA TYR A 106 -2.34 3.00 11.51
C TYR A 106 -2.44 3.04 13.04
N TYR A 107 -3.52 2.51 13.62
CA TYR A 107 -3.72 2.57 15.08
C TYR A 107 -3.05 1.44 15.86
N THR A 108 -2.73 0.31 15.23
CA THR A 108 -2.36 -0.90 15.97
C THR A 108 -1.06 -1.56 15.53
N ASN A 109 -0.53 -1.23 14.35
CA ASN A 109 0.59 -1.95 13.73
C ASN A 109 0.35 -3.47 13.57
N ILE A 110 -0.90 -3.94 13.73
CA ILE A 110 -1.24 -5.35 13.59
C ILE A 110 -1.42 -5.63 12.10
N GLU A 111 -0.65 -6.56 11.56
CA GLU A 111 -0.83 -7.03 10.19
C GLU A 111 -1.81 -8.20 10.15
N TRP A 112 -2.87 -8.05 9.34
CA TRP A 112 -3.85 -9.11 9.10
C TRP A 112 -4.46 -8.98 7.71
N SER A 113 -4.90 -10.10 7.13
CA SER A 113 -5.56 -10.13 5.83
C SER A 113 -7.07 -10.31 5.99
N LEU A 114 -7.85 -9.66 5.12
CA LEU A 114 -9.28 -9.91 5.02
C LEU A 114 -9.57 -11.38 4.64
N SER A 115 -10.63 -11.94 5.24
CA SER A 115 -11.20 -13.25 4.92
C SER A 115 -12.71 -13.20 5.09
N GLU A 116 -13.46 -14.25 4.73
CA GLU A 116 -14.89 -14.35 5.02
C GLU A 116 -15.21 -14.30 6.52
N ARG A 117 -14.23 -14.63 7.39
CA ARG A 117 -14.37 -14.59 8.85
C ARG A 117 -14.05 -13.18 9.38
N PRO A 118 -14.97 -12.53 10.11
CA PRO A 118 -14.69 -11.25 10.73
C PRO A 118 -13.51 -11.33 11.71
N PHE A 119 -12.52 -10.49 11.45
CA PHE A 119 -11.49 -10.08 12.39
C PHE A 119 -11.72 -8.58 12.60
N LEU A 120 -12.04 -8.16 13.81
CA LEU A 120 -12.39 -6.77 14.09
C LEU A 120 -11.42 -6.17 15.10
N VAL A 121 -11.04 -4.92 14.89
CA VAL A 121 -10.41 -4.10 15.93
C VAL A 121 -11.45 -3.09 16.42
N VAL A 122 -11.63 -3.06 17.73
CA VAL A 122 -12.52 -2.14 18.44
C VAL A 122 -11.68 -1.21 19.29
N LEU A 123 -11.71 0.08 18.98
CA LEU A 123 -11.10 1.15 19.76
C LEU A 123 -12.21 1.90 20.50
N GLN A 124 -12.30 1.73 21.82
CA GLN A 124 -13.33 2.38 22.64
C GLN A 124 -12.71 3.51 23.43
N ARG A 125 -13.47 4.60 23.59
CA ARG A 125 -13.18 5.65 24.57
C ARG A 125 -14.21 5.55 25.71
N PRO A 126 -13.86 4.92 26.85
CA PRO A 126 -14.78 4.78 27.97
C PRO A 126 -15.24 6.13 28.54
N ASN A 127 -16.36 6.12 29.27
CA ASN A 127 -16.83 7.30 29.98
C ASN A 127 -15.84 7.74 31.08
N ASN A 128 -15.63 9.05 31.19
CA ASN A 128 -14.65 9.71 32.07
C ASN A 128 -13.19 9.29 31.81
N SER A 129 -12.85 8.97 30.55
CA SER A 129 -11.51 8.52 30.14
C SER A 129 -10.95 9.34 28.96
N SER A 130 -9.68 9.69 29.05
CA SER A 130 -8.87 10.17 27.92
C SER A 130 -8.26 9.04 27.09
N ASP A 131 -8.30 7.81 27.59
CA ASP A 131 -7.55 6.71 27.02
C ASP A 131 -8.42 5.86 26.11
N ILE A 132 -7.80 5.32 25.05
CA ILE A 132 -8.41 4.36 24.13
C ILE A 132 -8.12 2.93 24.63
N THR A 133 -9.15 2.11 24.74
CA THR A 133 -9.00 0.67 24.97
C THR A 133 -9.07 -0.07 23.63
N THR A 134 -8.15 -0.99 23.39
CA THR A 134 -8.08 -1.76 22.14
C THR A 134 -8.47 -3.22 22.36
N THR A 135 -9.45 -3.69 21.59
CA THR A 135 -9.86 -5.09 21.59
C THR A 135 -9.83 -5.66 20.18
N VAL A 136 -9.23 -6.83 20.01
CA VAL A 136 -9.31 -7.66 18.80
C VAL A 136 -10.40 -8.71 19.01
N VAL A 137 -11.36 -8.77 18.08
CA VAL A 137 -12.36 -9.84 17.99
C VAL A 137 -11.94 -10.79 16.87
N THR A 138 -11.63 -12.05 17.19
CA THR A 138 -11.01 -13.02 16.27
C THR A 138 -11.68 -14.39 16.37
N PRO A 139 -11.69 -15.22 15.30
CA PRO A 139 -12.12 -16.61 15.42
C PRO A 139 -11.29 -17.34 16.48
N MET A 140 -11.94 -18.15 17.32
CA MET A 140 -11.28 -18.90 18.41
C MET A 140 -10.10 -19.75 17.93
N PHE A 141 -10.21 -20.36 16.75
CA PHE A 141 -9.12 -21.18 16.20
C PHE A 141 -7.94 -20.35 15.67
N GLU A 142 -8.12 -19.03 15.49
CA GLU A 142 -7.10 -18.06 15.07
C GLU A 142 -6.55 -17.22 16.24
N ALA A 143 -7.03 -17.44 17.47
CA ALA A 143 -6.67 -16.65 18.64
C ALA A 143 -5.15 -16.63 18.90
N THR A 144 -4.48 -17.77 18.72
CA THR A 144 -3.02 -17.87 18.85
C THR A 144 -2.30 -17.02 17.81
N ARG A 145 -2.72 -17.08 16.54
CA ARG A 145 -2.12 -16.28 15.46
C ARG A 145 -2.37 -14.79 15.67
N ALA A 146 -3.56 -14.42 16.16
CA ALA A 146 -3.87 -13.04 16.53
C ALA A 146 -2.97 -12.53 17.66
N ALA A 147 -2.72 -13.34 18.70
CA ALA A 147 -1.82 -13.00 19.79
C ALA A 147 -0.36 -12.83 19.33
N GLU A 148 0.11 -13.68 18.41
CA GLU A 148 1.43 -13.53 17.77
C GLU A 148 1.52 -12.24 16.97
N ALA A 149 0.51 -11.91 16.16
CA ALA A 149 0.46 -10.65 15.40
C ALA A 149 0.47 -9.41 16.32
N ILE A 150 -0.24 -9.44 17.45
CA ILE A 150 -0.21 -8.38 18.47
C ILE A 150 1.19 -8.23 19.09
N GLN A 151 1.90 -9.34 19.32
CA GLN A 151 3.27 -9.29 19.82
C GLN A 151 4.25 -8.72 18.78
N GLU A 152 4.10 -9.10 17.51
CA GLU A 152 4.91 -8.63 16.40
C GLU A 152 4.69 -7.13 16.10
N ALA A 153 3.49 -6.63 16.35
CA ALA A 153 3.14 -5.21 16.28
C ALA A 153 3.99 -4.33 17.22
N LYS A 154 4.60 -4.91 18.27
CA LYS A 154 5.51 -4.23 19.22
C LYS A 154 4.92 -2.94 19.80
N LEU A 155 3.60 -2.95 20.08
CA LEU A 155 2.92 -1.84 20.70
C LEU A 155 3.52 -1.52 22.08
N PRO A 156 3.52 -0.23 22.48
CA PRO A 156 3.99 0.19 23.79
C PRO A 156 3.08 -0.36 24.89
N LYS A 157 3.59 -0.49 26.13
CA LYS A 157 2.87 -1.15 27.24
C LYS A 157 1.59 -0.41 27.65
N GLU A 158 1.55 0.88 27.34
CA GLU A 158 0.41 1.78 27.51
C GLU A 158 -0.78 1.37 26.63
N ILE A 159 -0.53 0.70 25.49
CA ILE A 159 -1.56 0.17 24.60
C ILE A 159 -1.66 -1.35 24.84
N SER A 160 -2.55 -1.73 25.75
CA SER A 160 -2.87 -3.14 25.96
C SER A 160 -3.98 -3.58 25.01
N VAL A 161 -3.70 -4.59 24.19
CA VAL A 161 -4.69 -5.18 23.29
C VAL A 161 -5.31 -6.41 23.94
N LYS A 162 -6.63 -6.37 24.16
CA LYS A 162 -7.41 -7.53 24.61
C LYS A 162 -7.78 -8.38 23.40
N VAL A 163 -7.71 -9.71 23.54
CA VAL A 163 -8.24 -10.65 22.54
C VAL A 163 -9.58 -11.21 23.04
N VAL A 164 -10.58 -11.17 22.17
CA VAL A 164 -11.90 -11.74 22.40
C VAL A 164 -12.21 -12.70 21.25
N GLU A 165 -12.66 -13.89 21.61
CA GLU A 165 -12.78 -15.01 20.69
C GLU A 165 -14.25 -15.29 20.37
N TRP A 166 -14.53 -15.62 19.12
CA TRP A 166 -15.83 -16.17 18.71
C TRP A 166 -15.66 -17.55 18.08
N ILE A 167 -16.54 -18.49 18.41
CA ILE A 167 -16.51 -19.86 17.89
C ILE A 167 -17.14 -19.94 16.50
N GLU A 168 -16.70 -20.89 15.66
CA GLU A 168 -17.11 -20.98 14.24
C GLU A 168 -18.63 -20.99 14.01
N HIS A 169 -19.41 -21.60 14.90
CA HIS A 169 -20.87 -21.68 14.82
C HIS A 169 -21.59 -20.59 15.64
N GLY A 170 -20.84 -19.66 16.22
CA GLY A 170 -21.36 -18.48 16.93
C GLY A 170 -21.38 -17.25 16.03
N SER A 171 -21.91 -16.15 16.57
CA SER A 171 -21.96 -14.87 15.85
C SER A 171 -20.81 -13.95 16.29
N PRO A 172 -19.88 -13.58 15.38
CA PRO A 172 -18.87 -12.55 15.69
C PRO A 172 -19.51 -11.20 16.05
N TYR A 173 -20.72 -10.93 15.54
CA TYR A 173 -21.44 -9.69 15.79
C TYR A 173 -22.04 -9.67 17.20
N GLU A 174 -22.59 -10.79 17.68
CA GLU A 174 -23.05 -10.90 19.08
C GLU A 174 -21.86 -10.73 20.04
N THR A 175 -20.73 -11.38 19.75
CA THR A 175 -19.50 -11.21 20.53
C THR A 175 -19.01 -9.76 20.54
N ALA A 176 -19.04 -9.06 19.40
CA ALA A 176 -18.70 -7.63 19.35
C ALA A 176 -19.72 -6.76 20.09
N ALA A 177 -21.01 -7.08 20.00
CA ALA A 177 -22.08 -6.34 20.67
C ALA A 177 -22.01 -6.43 22.20
N GLU A 178 -21.56 -7.56 22.75
CA GLU A 178 -21.29 -7.69 24.19
C GLU A 178 -20.18 -6.73 24.66
N LEU A 179 -19.16 -6.49 23.83
CA LEU A 179 -18.08 -5.53 24.12
C LEU A 179 -18.54 -4.07 24.02
N LEU A 180 -19.55 -3.83 23.18
CA LEU A 180 -20.06 -2.50 22.84
C LEU A 180 -21.32 -2.12 23.63
N GLN A 181 -21.79 -2.96 24.56
CA GLN A 181 -23.04 -2.75 25.31
C GLN A 181 -23.08 -1.43 26.11
N ASP A 182 -21.90 -0.93 26.53
CA ASP A 182 -21.76 0.31 27.29
C ASP A 182 -21.50 1.54 26.40
N ALA A 183 -21.40 1.35 25.08
CA ALA A 183 -21.14 2.43 24.14
C ALA A 183 -22.44 3.16 23.77
N SER A 184 -22.44 4.49 23.83
CA SER A 184 -23.57 5.30 23.33
C SER A 184 -23.57 5.41 21.81
N HIS A 185 -22.39 5.30 21.17
CA HIS A 185 -22.23 5.41 19.72
C HIS A 185 -21.13 4.48 19.22
N VAL A 186 -21.41 3.75 18.15
CA VAL A 186 -20.46 2.89 17.43
C VAL A 186 -20.24 3.47 16.03
N PHE A 187 -19.05 3.99 15.80
CA PHE A 187 -18.58 4.41 14.49
C PHE A 187 -17.94 3.22 13.79
N VAL A 188 -18.36 2.94 12.56
CA VAL A 188 -17.78 1.88 11.73
C VAL A 188 -16.94 2.52 10.64
N GLU A 189 -15.69 2.08 10.50
CA GLU A 189 -14.77 2.56 9.47
C GLU A 189 -15.36 2.30 8.07
N PRO A 190 -15.29 3.27 7.12
CA PRO A 190 -15.98 3.14 5.83
C PRO A 190 -15.52 1.99 4.94
N GLY A 191 -14.28 1.52 5.09
CA GLY A 191 -13.73 0.36 4.38
C GLY A 191 -14.23 -0.99 4.91
N VAL A 192 -14.97 -1.03 6.03
CA VAL A 192 -15.61 -2.25 6.53
C VAL A 192 -16.59 -2.79 5.50
N ARG A 193 -16.50 -4.10 5.24
CA ARG A 193 -17.34 -4.75 4.23
C ARG A 193 -18.80 -4.71 4.63
N LEU A 194 -19.69 -4.49 3.66
CA LEU A 194 -21.11 -4.25 3.90
C LEU A 194 -21.77 -5.32 4.79
N PHE A 195 -21.50 -6.61 4.56
CA PHE A 195 -22.11 -7.67 5.36
C PHE A 195 -21.67 -7.66 6.85
N VAL A 196 -20.47 -7.13 7.14
CA VAL A 196 -19.96 -6.96 8.50
C VAL A 196 -20.62 -5.76 9.16
N TYR A 197 -20.73 -4.65 8.41
CA TYR A 197 -21.49 -3.48 8.87
C TYR A 197 -22.94 -3.85 9.18
N ASP A 198 -23.64 -4.50 8.25
CA ASP A 198 -25.04 -4.91 8.41
C ASP A 198 -25.19 -5.84 9.61
N GLY A 199 -24.31 -6.86 9.74
CA GLY A 199 -24.33 -7.78 10.87
C GLY A 199 -24.14 -7.09 12.23
N LEU A 200 -23.23 -6.12 12.32
CA LEU A 200 -23.02 -5.30 13.53
C LEU A 200 -24.19 -4.35 13.79
N ALA A 201 -24.68 -3.66 12.76
CA ALA A 201 -25.77 -2.70 12.88
C ALA A 201 -27.07 -3.40 13.32
N ASP A 202 -27.38 -4.56 12.75
CA ASP A 202 -28.56 -5.36 13.08
C ASP A 202 -28.54 -5.76 14.56
N ILE A 203 -27.46 -6.35 15.05
CA ILE A 203 -27.39 -6.82 16.45
C ILE A 203 -27.37 -5.65 17.44
N LEU A 204 -26.65 -4.56 17.13
CA LEU A 204 -26.58 -3.38 18.00
C LEU A 204 -27.91 -2.62 18.03
N SER A 205 -28.72 -2.68 16.97
CA SER A 205 -30.06 -2.07 16.95
C SER A 205 -31.03 -2.68 17.97
N LEU A 206 -30.75 -3.91 18.44
CA LEU A 206 -31.51 -4.57 19.49
C LEU A 206 -31.11 -4.09 20.90
N GLN A 207 -29.97 -3.39 21.04
CA GLN A 207 -29.52 -2.82 22.29
C GLN A 207 -30.07 -1.40 22.47
N HIS A 208 -30.70 -1.13 23.61
CA HIS A 208 -31.26 0.19 23.87
C HIS A 208 -30.17 1.25 24.08
N GLY A 209 -30.17 2.29 23.24
CA GLY A 209 -29.32 3.47 23.42
C GLY A 209 -28.00 3.45 22.64
N VAL A 210 -27.74 2.39 21.86
CA VAL A 210 -26.57 2.32 20.97
C VAL A 210 -26.95 2.86 19.59
N VAL A 211 -26.19 3.84 19.09
CA VAL A 211 -26.32 4.34 17.72
C VAL A 211 -25.14 3.85 16.89
N THR A 212 -25.41 3.16 15.78
CA THR A 212 -24.37 2.70 14.84
C THR A 212 -24.39 3.52 13.57
N THR A 213 -23.27 4.12 13.19
CA THR A 213 -23.13 4.86 11.93
C THR A 213 -21.75 4.64 11.32
N MET A 214 -21.59 4.99 10.05
CA MET A 214 -20.26 5.19 9.48
C MET A 214 -19.46 6.22 10.28
N ALA A 215 -18.14 6.06 10.34
CA ALA A 215 -17.24 7.00 10.98
C ALA A 215 -17.44 8.40 10.40
N SER A 216 -17.47 9.41 11.27
CA SER A 216 -17.61 10.80 10.83
C SER A 216 -16.40 11.21 9.98
N ARG A 217 -16.55 12.27 9.19
CA ARG A 217 -15.42 12.81 8.42
C ARG A 217 -14.23 13.15 9.31
N ALA A 218 -14.47 13.74 10.48
CA ALA A 218 -13.41 14.10 11.41
C ALA A 218 -12.54 12.89 11.79
N LEU A 219 -13.15 11.73 12.03
CA LEU A 219 -12.44 10.47 12.30
C LEU A 219 -11.68 9.94 11.08
N GLN A 220 -12.32 9.97 9.91
CA GLN A 220 -11.69 9.51 8.66
C GLN A 220 -10.47 10.35 8.27
N THR A 221 -10.46 11.63 8.63
CA THR A 221 -9.42 12.58 8.23
C THR A 221 -8.19 12.62 9.15
N LEU A 222 -8.16 11.85 10.24
CA LEU A 222 -7.04 11.84 11.19
C LEU A 222 -5.71 11.36 10.59
N ARG A 223 -5.77 10.59 9.49
CA ARG A 223 -4.60 10.11 8.73
C ARG A 223 -4.08 11.10 7.69
N MET A 224 -4.81 12.19 7.42
CA MET A 224 -4.38 13.17 6.41
C MET A 224 -3.07 13.85 6.82
N VAL A 225 -2.87 14.11 8.11
CA VAL A 225 -1.70 14.82 8.65
C VAL A 225 -0.66 13.80 9.11
N LYS A 226 0.46 13.74 8.39
CA LYS A 226 1.55 12.79 8.63
C LYS A 226 2.52 13.33 9.68
N SER A 227 3.03 12.43 10.51
CA SER A 227 4.13 12.70 11.41
C SER A 227 5.46 12.87 10.63
N PRO A 228 6.50 13.45 11.25
CA PRO A 228 7.82 13.52 10.64
C PRO A 228 8.40 12.15 10.25
N ALA A 229 8.08 11.08 10.98
CA ALA A 229 8.53 9.73 10.66
C ALA A 229 7.83 9.19 9.41
N GLU A 230 6.51 9.38 9.31
CA GLU A 230 5.72 9.03 8.12
C GLU A 230 6.25 9.75 6.87
N ILE A 231 6.47 11.06 6.97
CA ILE A 231 7.03 11.89 5.89
C ILE A 231 8.43 11.39 5.49
N ALA A 232 9.28 11.00 6.43
CA ALA A 232 10.61 10.50 6.14
C ALA A 232 10.58 9.18 5.34
N ILE A 233 9.67 8.28 5.71
CA ILE A 233 9.44 7.01 4.98
C ILE A 233 8.95 7.32 3.56
N MET A 234 7.88 8.10 3.43
CA MET A 234 7.30 8.46 2.13
C MET A 234 8.32 9.17 1.22
N ARG A 235 9.13 10.07 1.78
CA ARG A 235 10.19 10.77 1.05
C ARG A 235 11.24 9.82 0.50
N CYS A 236 11.67 8.85 1.30
CA CYS A 236 12.63 7.87 0.79
C CYS A 236 12.00 6.98 -0.28
N ALA A 237 10.76 6.53 -0.09
CA ALA A 237 10.04 5.73 -1.07
C ALA A 237 9.92 6.46 -2.42
N ASN A 238 9.48 7.73 -2.42
CA ASN A 238 9.33 8.51 -3.64
C ASN A 238 10.68 8.84 -4.32
N ARG A 239 11.74 9.11 -3.55
CA ARG A 239 13.10 9.27 -4.08
C ARG A 239 13.62 7.98 -4.71
N ALA A 240 13.38 6.83 -4.08
CA ALA A 240 13.74 5.52 -4.61
C ALA A 240 13.02 5.25 -5.95
N THR A 241 11.73 5.59 -6.04
CA THR A 241 10.94 5.46 -7.27
C THR A 241 11.47 6.34 -8.40
N VAL A 242 11.80 7.61 -8.13
CA VAL A 242 12.46 8.49 -9.12
C VAL A 242 13.81 7.93 -9.55
N ALA A 243 14.64 7.45 -8.62
CA ALA A 243 15.94 6.86 -8.93
C ALA A 243 15.81 5.60 -9.79
N ALA A 244 14.84 4.73 -9.50
CA ALA A 244 14.51 3.56 -10.29
C ALA A 244 14.09 3.95 -11.72
N ALA A 245 13.17 4.90 -11.89
CA ALA A 245 12.75 5.38 -13.21
C ALA A 245 13.93 5.96 -14.01
N LYS A 246 14.81 6.74 -13.37
CA LYS A 246 16.03 7.28 -13.98
C LYS A 246 16.97 6.17 -14.49
N GLN A 247 17.19 5.12 -13.71
CA GLN A 247 18.02 4.00 -14.15
C GLN A 247 17.36 3.23 -15.30
N VAL A 248 16.07 2.90 -15.17
CA VAL A 248 15.34 2.15 -16.19
C VAL A 248 15.36 2.86 -17.53
N ARG A 249 15.23 4.19 -17.56
CA ARG A 249 15.29 4.97 -18.80
C ARG A 249 16.52 4.65 -19.65
N HIS A 250 17.70 4.45 -19.04
CA HIS A 250 18.93 4.13 -19.77
C HIS A 250 18.89 2.75 -20.45
N HIS A 251 17.95 1.90 -20.06
CA HIS A 251 17.75 0.56 -20.59
C HIS A 251 16.55 0.45 -21.54
N VAL A 252 15.66 1.45 -21.59
CA VAL A 252 14.55 1.47 -22.55
C VAL A 252 15.08 1.72 -23.96
N LYS A 253 14.79 0.81 -24.88
CA LYS A 253 15.31 0.82 -26.26
C LYS A 253 14.22 0.51 -27.28
N PRO A 254 14.37 0.97 -28.53
CA PRO A 254 13.51 0.56 -29.64
C PRO A 254 13.31 -0.96 -29.70
N GLY A 255 12.07 -1.37 -29.96
CA GLY A 255 11.67 -2.77 -30.03
C GLY A 255 11.17 -3.36 -28.71
N MET A 256 11.49 -2.78 -27.55
CA MET A 256 10.92 -3.19 -26.27
C MET A 256 9.41 -2.96 -26.24
N THR A 257 8.69 -3.85 -25.57
CA THR A 257 7.26 -3.70 -25.28
C THR A 257 7.03 -2.93 -23.98
N GLU A 258 5.80 -2.46 -23.77
CA GLU A 258 5.37 -1.90 -22.49
C GLU A 258 5.57 -2.89 -21.33
N ALA A 259 5.27 -4.18 -21.54
CA ALA A 259 5.51 -5.24 -20.55
C ALA A 259 7.01 -5.43 -20.22
N ASP A 260 7.90 -5.28 -21.20
CA ASP A 260 9.35 -5.31 -20.96
C ASP A 260 9.79 -4.14 -20.07
N ILE A 261 9.27 -2.93 -20.33
CA ILE A 261 9.53 -1.74 -19.50
C ILE A 261 9.01 -1.96 -18.09
N ALA A 262 7.76 -2.43 -17.94
CA ALA A 262 7.17 -2.70 -16.63
C ALA A 262 8.00 -3.70 -15.82
N THR A 263 8.53 -4.75 -16.47
CA THR A 263 9.43 -5.72 -15.84
C THR A 263 10.71 -5.08 -15.32
N LEU A 264 11.32 -4.18 -16.10
CA LEU A 264 12.53 -3.46 -15.67
C LEU A 264 12.26 -2.51 -14.49
N VAL A 265 11.14 -1.78 -14.52
CA VAL A 265 10.74 -0.88 -13.42
C VAL A 265 10.48 -1.67 -12.15
N THR A 266 9.71 -2.76 -12.21
CA THR A 266 9.49 -3.64 -11.05
C THR A 266 10.79 -4.16 -10.46
N LYS A 267 11.74 -4.59 -11.31
CA LYS A 267 13.08 -5.03 -10.86
C LYS A 267 13.80 -3.89 -10.15
N ALA A 268 13.88 -2.69 -10.75
CA ALA A 268 14.55 -1.54 -10.16
C ALA A 268 13.93 -1.09 -8.83
N LEU A 269 12.60 -1.03 -8.72
CA LEU A 269 11.89 -0.68 -7.49
C LEU A 269 12.15 -1.69 -6.37
N THR A 270 12.09 -3.00 -6.69
CA THR A 270 12.36 -4.07 -5.73
C THR A 270 13.83 -4.03 -5.27
N THR A 271 14.76 -3.78 -6.20
CA THR A 271 16.18 -3.59 -5.92
C THR A 271 16.42 -2.38 -5.00
N ALA A 272 15.62 -1.32 -5.11
CA ALA A 272 15.66 -0.16 -4.22
C ALA A 272 15.11 -0.45 -2.80
N GLY A 273 14.49 -1.62 -2.59
CA GLY A 273 13.95 -2.06 -1.30
C GLY A 273 12.45 -1.81 -1.13
N LEU A 274 11.73 -1.44 -2.19
CA LEU A 274 10.27 -1.30 -2.14
C LEU A 274 9.58 -2.65 -2.27
N THR A 275 8.45 -2.80 -1.57
CA THR A 275 7.58 -3.98 -1.64
C THR A 275 6.25 -3.60 -2.30
N LYS A 276 5.38 -4.59 -2.58
CA LYS A 276 4.07 -4.40 -3.23
C LYS A 276 4.11 -3.44 -4.44
N THR A 277 5.17 -3.56 -5.25
CA THR A 277 5.41 -2.67 -6.37
C THR A 277 4.36 -2.83 -7.45
N TRP A 278 4.01 -1.75 -8.11
CA TRP A 278 3.12 -1.72 -9.26
C TRP A 278 3.69 -0.79 -10.34
N VAL A 279 3.34 -1.06 -11.59
CA VAL A 279 3.86 -0.31 -12.74
C VAL A 279 2.81 -0.22 -13.83
N LEU A 280 2.55 1.01 -14.25
CA LEU A 280 1.93 1.37 -15.50
C LEU A 280 3.02 1.93 -16.42
N ALA A 281 3.21 1.31 -17.57
CA ALA A 281 4.16 1.73 -18.59
C ALA A 281 3.41 1.76 -19.92
N LEU A 282 3.32 2.94 -20.53
CA LEU A 282 2.57 3.16 -21.76
C LEU A 282 3.41 3.91 -22.78
N VAL A 283 3.29 3.49 -24.04
CA VAL A 283 4.08 4.02 -25.14
C VAL A 283 3.17 4.71 -26.16
N ASP A 284 3.53 5.94 -26.52
CA ASP A 284 2.85 6.77 -27.53
C ASP A 284 1.34 6.92 -27.28
N GLU A 285 0.48 6.51 -28.23
CA GLU A 285 -0.97 6.66 -28.16
C GLU A 285 -1.60 5.86 -27.00
N ASN A 286 -0.92 4.83 -26.48
CA ASN A 286 -1.41 4.10 -25.31
C ASN A 286 -1.36 4.98 -24.05
N ALA A 287 -0.44 5.94 -23.97
CA ALA A 287 -0.36 6.87 -22.84
C ALA A 287 -1.59 7.79 -22.75
N ALA A 288 -2.41 7.88 -23.81
CA ALA A 288 -3.68 8.61 -23.79
C ALA A 288 -4.77 7.93 -22.93
N PHE A 289 -4.53 6.73 -22.40
CA PHE A 289 -5.39 6.05 -21.44
C PHE A 289 -4.79 6.21 -20.03
N PRO A 290 -5.32 7.10 -19.17
CA PRO A 290 -4.70 7.44 -17.89
C PRO A 290 -4.44 6.25 -16.96
N HIS A 291 -5.27 5.21 -17.06
CA HIS A 291 -5.18 3.92 -16.35
C HIS A 291 -4.96 2.73 -17.30
N GLY A 292 -4.25 2.93 -18.41
CA GLY A 292 -3.93 1.85 -19.34
C GLY A 292 -3.06 0.77 -18.67
N GLU A 293 -3.14 -0.47 -19.16
CA GLU A 293 -2.30 -1.57 -18.68
C GLU A 293 -1.14 -1.84 -19.66
N PRO A 294 0.08 -2.15 -19.18
CA PRO A 294 1.20 -2.47 -20.05
C PRO A 294 0.89 -3.65 -20.98
N GLY A 295 0.92 -3.41 -22.29
CA GLY A 295 0.65 -4.43 -23.30
C GLY A 295 1.90 -5.20 -23.77
N ALA A 296 1.67 -6.34 -24.42
CA ALA A 296 2.72 -7.16 -25.04
C ALA A 296 2.95 -6.84 -26.54
N THR A 297 2.24 -5.85 -27.09
CA THR A 297 2.18 -5.60 -28.53
C THR A 297 2.77 -4.25 -28.95
N LYS A 298 2.43 -3.17 -28.24
CA LYS A 298 2.99 -1.83 -28.51
C LYS A 298 4.49 -1.85 -28.23
N ARG A 299 5.28 -1.34 -29.16
CA ARG A 299 6.74 -1.31 -29.08
C ARG A 299 7.27 0.10 -29.14
N VAL A 300 8.34 0.33 -28.40
CA VAL A 300 9.14 1.55 -28.43
C VAL A 300 9.78 1.71 -29.81
N THR A 301 9.80 2.95 -30.31
CA THR A 301 10.53 3.38 -31.51
C THR A 301 11.57 4.45 -31.15
N ASP A 302 12.41 4.85 -32.11
CA ASP A 302 13.39 5.93 -31.93
C ASP A 302 12.76 7.32 -31.68
N HIS A 303 11.45 7.46 -31.86
CA HIS A 303 10.71 8.71 -31.66
C HIS A 303 9.60 8.57 -30.61
N SER A 304 9.59 7.46 -29.87
CA SER A 304 8.50 7.18 -28.95
C SER A 304 8.55 8.06 -27.71
N THR A 305 7.36 8.40 -27.24
CA THR A 305 7.12 8.92 -25.90
C THR A 305 6.76 7.75 -24.98
N VAL A 306 7.39 7.71 -23.81
CA VAL A 306 7.17 6.66 -22.80
C VAL A 306 6.70 7.33 -21.53
N LEU A 307 5.53 6.91 -21.04
CA LEU A 307 5.00 7.27 -19.74
C LEU A 307 5.20 6.08 -18.81
N ILE A 308 5.92 6.29 -17.71
CA ILE A 308 6.04 5.34 -16.60
C ILE A 308 5.38 5.99 -15.40
N ASP A 309 4.36 5.33 -14.88
CA ASP A 309 3.72 5.65 -13.61
C ASP A 309 3.88 4.43 -12.70
N SER A 310 4.56 4.63 -11.58
CA SER A 310 4.95 3.51 -10.75
C SER A 310 5.18 3.90 -9.30
N GLY A 311 5.17 2.87 -8.47
CA GLY A 311 5.33 3.02 -7.05
C GLY A 311 5.45 1.69 -6.33
N GLY A 312 5.48 1.79 -5.02
CA GLY A 312 5.55 0.67 -4.10
C GLY A 312 5.58 1.14 -2.66
N GLU A 313 5.59 0.17 -1.76
CA GLU A 313 5.55 0.38 -0.32
C GLU A 313 6.94 0.35 0.31
N LEU A 314 7.18 1.29 1.22
CA LEU A 314 8.26 1.23 2.19
C LEU A 314 7.63 1.30 3.57
N LEU A 315 7.83 0.26 4.40
CA LEU A 315 7.37 0.23 5.80
C LEU A 315 5.87 0.61 5.96
N GLY A 316 5.04 0.17 5.00
CA GLY A 316 3.59 0.42 4.97
C GLY A 316 3.15 1.70 4.26
N TYR A 317 4.08 2.58 3.86
CA TYR A 317 3.76 3.85 3.19
C TYR A 317 4.07 3.81 1.70
N GLN A 318 3.21 4.46 0.91
CA GLN A 318 3.25 4.42 -0.54
C GLN A 318 4.20 5.47 -1.15
N SER A 319 4.74 5.11 -2.31
CA SER A 319 5.28 6.05 -3.29
C SER A 319 4.44 5.98 -4.56
N ASP A 320 4.39 7.10 -5.28
CA ASP A 320 3.60 7.24 -6.50
C ASP A 320 4.20 8.35 -7.37
N VAL A 321 4.76 7.98 -8.52
CA VAL A 321 5.54 8.88 -9.36
C VAL A 321 5.31 8.53 -10.84
N THR A 322 4.65 9.44 -11.54
CA THR A 322 4.65 9.47 -13.00
C THR A 322 5.82 10.29 -13.58
N ARG A 323 6.48 9.70 -14.57
CA ARG A 323 7.44 10.33 -15.47
C ARG A 323 7.12 10.02 -16.93
N THR A 324 6.97 11.07 -17.74
CA THR A 324 6.90 10.96 -19.20
C THR A 324 8.21 11.41 -19.83
N PHE A 325 8.82 10.60 -20.69
CA PHE A 325 10.09 10.92 -21.36
C PHE A 325 10.14 10.46 -22.81
N PHE A 326 11.08 11.02 -23.56
CA PHE A 326 11.34 10.76 -24.96
C PHE A 326 12.58 9.87 -25.12
N ILE A 327 12.53 8.97 -26.10
CA ILE A 327 13.69 8.19 -26.51
C ILE A 327 14.71 9.13 -27.16
N ASP A 328 15.93 9.14 -26.64
CA ASP A 328 16.99 9.97 -27.20
C ASP A 328 17.68 9.22 -28.35
N ASN A 329 17.41 9.68 -29.58
CA ASN A 329 18.02 9.18 -30.80
C ASN A 329 19.20 10.05 -31.29
N GLY A 330 19.63 11.04 -30.50
CA GLY A 330 20.68 12.00 -30.87
C GLY A 330 20.19 13.22 -31.67
N ASP A 331 18.92 13.24 -32.11
CA ASP A 331 18.28 14.39 -32.76
C ASP A 331 17.00 14.80 -32.02
N ARG A 332 17.14 15.71 -31.06
CA ARG A 332 16.00 16.22 -30.27
C ARG A 332 14.95 16.94 -31.10
N ASN A 333 15.31 17.47 -32.27
CA ASN A 333 14.37 18.19 -33.15
C ASN A 333 13.46 17.24 -33.93
N SER A 334 13.73 15.92 -33.88
CA SER A 334 12.92 14.91 -34.57
C SER A 334 11.61 14.56 -33.84
N HIS A 335 11.43 14.99 -32.59
CA HIS A 335 10.21 14.71 -31.82
C HIS A 335 9.06 15.64 -32.23
N ASN A 336 7.83 15.13 -32.11
CA ASN A 336 6.63 15.90 -32.43
C ASN A 336 6.51 17.13 -31.50
N GLN A 337 6.61 18.33 -32.08
CA GLN A 337 6.59 19.58 -31.34
C GLN A 337 5.33 19.75 -30.47
N THR A 338 4.17 19.26 -30.93
CA THR A 338 2.94 19.31 -30.12
C THR A 338 3.07 18.53 -28.81
N ILE A 339 3.75 17.38 -28.83
CA ILE A 339 3.97 16.56 -27.63
C ILE A 339 5.01 17.22 -26.71
N VAL A 340 6.06 17.81 -27.30
CA VAL A 340 7.06 18.61 -26.57
C VAL A 340 6.39 19.78 -25.83
N ASP A 341 5.53 20.53 -26.52
CA ASP A 341 4.80 21.67 -25.97
C ASP A 341 3.82 21.22 -24.88
N ALA A 342 3.08 20.12 -25.10
CA ALA A 342 2.21 19.54 -24.09
C ALA A 342 2.97 19.10 -22.83
N TRP A 343 4.18 18.54 -22.98
CA TRP A 343 5.04 18.16 -21.86
C TRP A 343 5.43 19.36 -21.00
N TYR A 344 5.90 20.45 -21.63
CA TYR A 344 6.23 21.66 -20.89
C TYR A 344 5.01 22.35 -20.30
N LEU A 345 3.85 22.27 -20.96
CA LEU A 345 2.58 22.76 -20.42
C LEU A 345 2.19 22.02 -19.14
N VAL A 346 2.26 20.67 -19.14
CA VAL A 346 2.01 19.85 -17.95
C VAL A 346 2.98 20.19 -16.82
N LYS A 347 4.28 20.33 -17.12
CA LYS A 347 5.28 20.78 -16.14
C LYS A 347 4.94 22.15 -15.55
N ASN A 348 4.51 23.09 -16.37
CA ASN A 348 4.13 24.43 -15.91
C ASN A 348 2.87 24.39 -15.03
N ALA A 349 1.90 23.53 -15.35
CA ALA A 349 0.72 23.31 -14.54
C ALA A 349 1.08 22.72 -13.15
N GLN A 350 1.98 21.74 -13.11
CA GLN A 350 2.50 21.17 -11.86
C GLN A 350 3.23 22.25 -11.02
N LYS A 351 4.06 23.07 -11.67
CA LYS A 351 4.78 24.17 -11.02
C LYS A 351 3.85 25.25 -10.48
N ALA A 352 2.75 25.58 -11.17
CA ALA A 352 1.78 26.56 -10.69
C ALA A 352 1.16 26.13 -9.35
N VAL A 353 0.89 24.85 -9.16
CA VAL A 353 0.41 24.31 -7.89
C VAL A 353 1.41 24.58 -6.76
N LEU A 354 2.70 24.28 -6.97
CA LEU A 354 3.74 24.50 -5.97
C LEU A 354 3.94 25.98 -5.59
N LEU A 355 3.62 26.91 -6.52
CA LEU A 355 3.77 28.34 -6.31
C LEU A 355 2.54 28.97 -5.64
N ASP A 356 1.34 28.52 -6.02
CA ASP A 356 0.09 29.20 -5.67
C ASP A 356 -0.64 28.53 -4.49
N ALA A 357 -0.38 27.25 -4.24
CA ALA A 357 -0.97 26.52 -3.12
C ALA A 357 -0.10 26.58 -1.86
N HIS A 358 -0.78 26.59 -0.72
CA HIS A 358 -0.19 26.73 0.61
C HIS A 358 -1.19 26.25 1.65
N ALA A 359 -0.75 26.11 2.91
CA ALA A 359 -1.64 25.87 4.04
C ALA A 359 -2.79 26.90 4.04
N GLY A 360 -4.02 26.39 4.18
CA GLY A 360 -5.25 27.19 4.09
C GLY A 360 -5.92 27.20 2.71
N SER A 361 -5.20 26.88 1.62
CA SER A 361 -5.83 26.64 0.31
C SER A 361 -6.83 25.49 0.40
N THR A 362 -7.98 25.61 -0.24
CA THR A 362 -8.91 24.48 -0.39
C THR A 362 -8.38 23.50 -1.43
N CYS A 363 -8.73 22.22 -1.33
CA CYS A 363 -8.36 21.22 -2.33
C CYS A 363 -8.84 21.58 -3.75
N ALA A 364 -9.99 22.27 -3.86
CA ALA A 364 -10.46 22.83 -5.12
C ALA A 364 -9.55 23.94 -5.67
N GLN A 365 -9.03 24.83 -4.82
CA GLN A 365 -8.08 25.87 -5.25
C GLN A 365 -6.77 25.26 -5.77
N VAL A 366 -6.30 24.18 -5.14
CA VAL A 366 -5.12 23.43 -5.57
C VAL A 366 -5.34 22.85 -6.98
N ASP A 367 -6.46 22.16 -7.23
CA ASP A 367 -6.82 21.65 -8.57
C ASP A 367 -6.89 22.76 -9.63
N LEU A 368 -7.56 23.87 -9.29
CA LEU A 368 -7.76 24.98 -10.20
C LEU A 368 -6.45 25.66 -10.62
N ALA A 369 -5.40 25.66 -9.78
CA ALA A 369 -4.11 26.24 -10.10
C ALA A 369 -3.48 25.57 -11.33
N ALA A 370 -3.44 24.23 -11.37
CA ALA A 370 -2.96 23.48 -12.54
C ALA A 370 -3.94 23.59 -13.72
N ARG A 371 -5.23 23.44 -13.44
CA ARG A 371 -6.26 23.38 -14.49
C ARG A 371 -6.36 24.69 -15.27
N HIS A 372 -6.18 25.83 -14.61
CA HIS A 372 -6.19 27.14 -15.25
C HIS A 372 -5.09 27.27 -16.31
N VAL A 373 -3.87 26.81 -16.00
CA VAL A 373 -2.72 26.83 -16.92
C VAL A 373 -3.01 26.01 -18.18
N ILE A 374 -3.55 24.81 -18.02
CA ILE A 374 -3.87 23.91 -19.14
C ILE A 374 -5.05 24.45 -19.98
N ASP A 375 -6.08 25.00 -19.32
CA ASP A 375 -7.26 25.54 -20.00
C ASP A 375 -6.94 26.79 -20.84
N GLN A 376 -6.12 27.70 -20.30
CA GLN A 376 -5.67 28.89 -21.03
C GLN A 376 -4.86 28.57 -22.29
N ALA A 377 -4.17 27.43 -22.30
CA ALA A 377 -3.45 26.94 -23.47
C ALA A 377 -4.37 26.21 -24.48
N GLY A 378 -5.67 26.08 -24.20
CA GLY A 378 -6.64 25.42 -25.08
C GLY A 378 -6.74 23.90 -24.89
N TYR A 379 -6.10 23.34 -23.87
CA TYR A 379 -6.06 21.90 -23.60
C TYR A 379 -7.02 21.44 -22.49
N GLY A 380 -7.85 22.33 -21.93
CA GLY A 380 -8.68 22.05 -20.75
C GLY A 380 -9.55 20.79 -20.86
N ARG A 381 -10.13 20.52 -22.03
CA ARG A 381 -10.94 19.31 -22.28
C ARG A 381 -10.17 17.98 -22.20
N TYR A 382 -8.84 18.04 -22.25
CA TYR A 382 -7.94 16.88 -22.25
C TYR A 382 -7.32 16.60 -20.87
N PHE A 383 -7.54 17.46 -19.88
CA PHE A 383 -7.23 17.18 -18.48
C PHE A 383 -8.47 16.62 -17.78
N THR A 384 -8.64 15.31 -17.92
CA THR A 384 -9.93 14.60 -17.74
C THR A 384 -10.20 14.07 -16.34
N HIS A 385 -9.24 14.17 -15.41
CA HIS A 385 -9.37 13.72 -14.03
C HIS A 385 -9.03 14.83 -13.03
N ARG A 386 -9.15 14.50 -11.73
CA ARG A 386 -8.71 15.35 -10.60
C ARG A 386 -7.21 15.66 -10.70
N LEU A 387 -6.74 16.76 -10.11
CA LEU A 387 -5.30 17.04 -10.04
C LEU A 387 -4.50 16.04 -9.21
N GLY A 388 -5.12 15.44 -8.20
CA GLY A 388 -4.44 14.47 -7.36
C GLY A 388 -5.27 13.98 -6.20
N HIS A 389 -4.65 13.16 -5.36
CA HIS A 389 -5.24 12.51 -4.20
C HIS A 389 -4.30 12.56 -3.01
N GLY A 390 -4.84 12.40 -1.81
CA GLY A 390 -4.04 12.14 -0.64
C GLY A 390 -3.35 10.78 -0.79
N ILE A 391 -2.20 10.65 -0.16
CA ILE A 391 -1.40 9.43 -0.16
C ILE A 391 -0.75 9.25 1.20
N GLY A 392 -0.61 8.00 1.65
CA GLY A 392 -0.06 7.67 2.95
C GLY A 392 0.19 6.17 3.06
N GLU A 393 -0.52 5.51 3.95
CA GLU A 393 -0.56 4.04 4.00
C GLU A 393 -1.40 3.48 2.83
N GLU A 394 -2.36 4.26 2.34
CA GLU A 394 -3.13 3.98 1.13
C GLU A 394 -2.57 4.73 -0.07
N MET A 395 -2.74 4.13 -1.26
CA MET A 395 -2.40 4.77 -2.52
C MET A 395 -3.25 6.02 -2.71
N HIS A 396 -4.57 5.87 -2.56
CA HIS A 396 -5.54 6.95 -2.63
C HIS A 396 -6.25 7.08 -1.28
N GLU A 397 -5.98 8.17 -0.58
CA GLU A 397 -6.69 8.57 0.65
C GLU A 397 -7.10 10.05 0.57
N GLU A 398 -7.81 10.54 1.60
CA GLU A 398 -8.07 11.97 1.71
C GLU A 398 -6.76 12.74 1.95
N PRO A 399 -6.63 13.99 1.47
CA PRO A 399 -7.64 14.76 0.75
C PRO A 399 -7.57 14.66 -0.79
N TYR A 400 -8.72 14.65 -1.48
CA TYR A 400 -8.75 14.66 -2.95
C TYR A 400 -8.71 16.08 -3.55
N MET A 401 -7.74 16.35 -4.45
CA MET A 401 -7.58 17.63 -5.17
C MET A 401 -8.47 17.67 -6.41
N ASN A 402 -9.75 18.00 -6.21
CA ASN A 402 -10.73 18.17 -7.28
C ASN A 402 -11.56 19.45 -7.07
N GLN A 403 -12.13 19.98 -8.15
CA GLN A 403 -12.91 21.24 -8.16
C GLN A 403 -14.11 21.27 -7.19
N GLY A 404 -14.65 20.10 -6.80
CA GLY A 404 -15.77 19.99 -5.87
C GLY A 404 -15.35 20.04 -4.40
N ASN A 405 -14.08 19.80 -4.07
CA ASN A 405 -13.59 19.74 -2.70
C ASN A 405 -13.27 21.14 -2.16
N THR A 406 -14.33 21.89 -1.83
CA THR A 406 -14.26 23.29 -1.38
C THR A 406 -14.15 23.47 0.14
N HIS A 407 -14.24 22.39 0.90
CA HIS A 407 -14.39 22.43 2.37
C HIS A 407 -13.15 21.91 3.11
N ILE A 408 -12.36 20.99 2.54
CA ILE A 408 -11.05 20.65 3.11
C ILE A 408 -10.06 21.75 2.73
N LYS A 409 -9.35 22.25 3.74
CA LYS A 409 -8.20 23.15 3.59
C LYS A 409 -6.91 22.39 3.89
N LEU A 410 -5.87 22.69 3.12
CA LEU A 410 -4.53 22.17 3.36
C LEU A 410 -4.02 22.57 4.75
N GLN A 411 -3.40 21.64 5.45
CA GLN A 411 -2.75 21.84 6.75
C GLN A 411 -1.35 21.23 6.72
N PRO A 412 -0.40 21.74 7.52
CA PRO A 412 0.91 21.13 7.68
C PRO A 412 0.83 19.62 7.92
N GLY A 413 1.74 18.88 7.32
CA GLY A 413 1.80 17.42 7.35
C GLY A 413 0.87 16.72 6.36
N MET A 414 -0.03 17.42 5.66
CA MET A 414 -0.82 16.79 4.60
C MET A 414 0.03 16.42 3.38
N THR A 415 -0.14 15.21 2.88
CA THR A 415 0.55 14.68 1.68
C THR A 415 -0.42 14.35 0.57
N PHE A 416 -0.06 14.66 -0.67
CA PHE A 416 -0.90 14.40 -1.85
C PHE A 416 -0.09 14.38 -3.15
N SER A 417 -0.64 13.75 -4.20
CA SER A 417 -0.09 13.80 -5.56
C SER A 417 -0.40 15.13 -6.26
N VAL A 418 0.55 15.61 -7.06
CA VAL A 418 0.34 16.71 -8.02
C VAL A 418 0.63 16.16 -9.41
N GLU A 419 -0.42 15.67 -10.08
CA GLU A 419 -0.34 14.83 -11.27
C GLU A 419 -1.15 15.36 -12.47
N PRO A 420 -0.98 16.64 -12.89
CA PRO A 420 -1.68 17.12 -14.07
C PRO A 420 -1.32 16.30 -15.30
N GLY A 421 -2.30 16.09 -16.18
CA GLY A 421 -2.12 15.30 -17.40
C GLY A 421 -2.93 15.83 -18.58
N ILE A 422 -2.41 15.60 -19.78
CA ILE A 422 -3.07 15.89 -21.06
C ILE A 422 -3.18 14.58 -21.83
N TYR A 423 -4.40 14.20 -22.17
CA TYR A 423 -4.70 12.94 -22.86
C TYR A 423 -5.49 13.20 -24.14
N ILE A 424 -4.86 12.96 -25.29
CA ILE A 424 -5.52 13.05 -26.60
C ILE A 424 -5.61 11.63 -27.16
N THR A 425 -6.80 11.04 -27.04
CA THR A 425 -7.06 9.65 -27.42
C THR A 425 -6.61 9.39 -28.86
N HIS A 426 -5.92 8.26 -29.07
CA HIS A 426 -5.32 7.85 -30.34
C HIS A 426 -4.11 8.68 -30.81
N GLU A 427 -3.68 9.68 -30.04
CA GLU A 427 -2.52 10.51 -30.38
C GLU A 427 -1.40 10.34 -29.34
N PHE A 428 -1.60 10.86 -28.12
CA PHE A 428 -0.61 10.79 -27.05
C PHE A 428 -1.22 11.09 -25.68
N GLY A 429 -0.49 10.74 -24.62
CA GLY A 429 -0.72 11.24 -23.28
C GLY A 429 0.58 11.70 -22.63
N VAL A 430 0.49 12.76 -21.83
CA VAL A 430 1.59 13.23 -20.98
C VAL A 430 1.06 13.47 -19.59
N ARG A 431 1.70 12.86 -18.58
CA ARG A 431 1.49 13.13 -17.16
C ARG A 431 2.85 13.27 -16.48
N LEU A 432 2.92 14.18 -15.53
CA LEU A 432 4.03 14.35 -14.62
C LEU A 432 3.46 14.40 -13.22
N GLU A 433 4.06 13.64 -12.31
CA GLU A 433 3.53 13.48 -10.97
C GLU A 433 4.65 13.43 -9.95
N ASP A 434 4.40 14.14 -8.86
CA ASP A 434 5.24 14.12 -7.69
C ASP A 434 4.35 14.23 -6.45
N ILE A 435 4.70 13.49 -5.40
CA ILE A 435 4.08 13.66 -4.10
C ILE A 435 4.65 14.89 -3.41
N VAL A 436 3.77 15.70 -2.84
CA VAL A 436 4.12 16.86 -2.02
C VAL A 436 3.67 16.66 -0.58
N VAL A 437 4.30 17.39 0.33
CA VAL A 437 3.84 17.62 1.70
C VAL A 437 3.64 19.10 1.94
N VAL A 438 2.61 19.47 2.70
CA VAL A 438 2.47 20.83 3.24
C VAL A 438 3.44 20.96 4.41
N ALA A 439 4.46 21.81 4.27
CA ALA A 439 5.46 22.05 5.30
C ALA A 439 4.88 22.86 6.48
N GLU A 440 5.61 22.88 7.59
CA GLU A 440 5.24 23.65 8.80
C GLU A 440 5.14 25.17 8.55
N ASP A 441 5.91 25.70 7.60
CA ASP A 441 5.81 27.11 7.18
C ASP A 441 4.63 27.39 6.24
N GLY A 442 3.87 26.35 5.89
CA GLY A 442 2.70 26.38 5.02
C GLY A 442 3.01 26.23 3.53
N SER A 443 4.27 26.19 3.11
CA SER A 443 4.64 25.96 1.70
C SER A 443 4.44 24.49 1.29
N LEU A 444 4.41 24.23 -0.03
CA LEU A 444 4.44 22.85 -0.54
C LEU A 444 5.90 22.43 -0.80
N GLU A 445 6.27 21.27 -0.25
CA GLU A 445 7.58 20.66 -0.43
C GLU A 445 7.45 19.33 -1.18
N LEU A 446 8.32 19.08 -2.16
CA LEU A 446 8.36 17.80 -2.87
C LEU A 446 8.95 16.70 -1.99
N LEU A 447 8.34 15.53 -2.03
CA LEU A 447 8.92 14.30 -1.47
C LEU A 447 9.92 13.63 -2.41
N THR A 448 9.99 14.09 -3.66
CA THR A 448 11.05 13.75 -4.63
C THR A 448 12.19 14.78 -4.57
N ASP A 449 13.33 14.50 -5.23
CA ASP A 449 14.47 15.44 -5.27
C ASP A 449 14.24 16.65 -6.19
N GLY A 450 13.12 16.68 -6.91
CA GLY A 450 12.77 17.75 -7.83
C GLY A 450 11.78 17.29 -8.89
N LEU A 451 11.12 18.26 -9.50
CA LEU A 451 10.28 18.04 -10.68
C LEU A 451 11.11 17.52 -11.86
N ALA A 452 10.47 16.83 -12.79
CA ALA A 452 11.11 16.44 -14.04
C ALA A 452 11.68 17.66 -14.78
N ASP A 453 12.94 17.60 -15.22
CA ASP A 453 13.63 18.78 -15.76
C ASP A 453 13.25 19.05 -17.22
N ASN A 454 13.30 18.00 -18.03
CA ASN A 454 12.99 18.00 -19.45
C ASN A 454 12.67 16.55 -19.88
N PRO A 455 12.01 16.34 -21.03
CA PRO A 455 11.59 15.00 -21.43
C PRO A 455 12.77 14.08 -21.85
N TRP A 456 14.02 14.56 -21.89
CA TRP A 456 15.18 13.77 -22.32
C TRP A 456 16.10 13.32 -21.20
N THR A 457 15.89 13.73 -19.94
CA THR A 457 16.81 13.33 -18.85
C THR A 457 16.13 12.78 -17.61
N LEU A 458 14.79 12.90 -17.51
CA LEU A 458 13.99 12.65 -16.32
C LEU A 458 14.30 13.61 -15.16
#